data_AF-A0A6B2LVK0-F1
#
_entry.id   AF-A0A6B2LVK0-F1
#
_cell.length_a   1.000
_cell.length_b   1.000
_cell.length_c   1.000
_cell.angle_alpha   90.00
_cell.angle_beta   90.00
_cell.angle_gamma   90.00
#
_symmetry.space_group_name_H-M   'P 1'
#
loop_
_entity.id
_entity.type
_entity.pdbx_description
1 polymer ?
#
loop_
_entity_poly.entity_id
_entity_poly.type
_entity_poly.pdbx_seq_one_letter_code
_entity_poly.pdbx_strand_id
1 'polypeptide(L)' 'MFLPSNSSLTTLNLNRNKIGSGGAKYISQALQSNSALTCLCLDCNKIGKDVVKFISQFLPSNFTLTTLNLRNN' A
#
# COMPACT_ATOMS: atom_id res chain seq x y z
N MET A 1 -14.10 5.64 -2.26
CA MET A 1 -13.70 5.32 -0.87
C MET A 1 -12.30 5.87 -0.64
N PHE A 2 -12.13 6.81 0.29
CA PHE A 2 -10.85 7.46 0.56
C PHE A 2 -10.11 6.64 1.62
N LEU A 3 -8.95 6.06 1.27
CA LEU A 3 -8.19 5.18 2.18
C LEU A 3 -7.69 5.89 3.45
N PRO A 4 -7.19 7.14 3.42
CA PRO A 4 -6.66 7.81 4.61
C PRO A 4 -7.65 7.92 5.78
N SER A 5 -8.93 8.18 5.49
CA SER A 5 -9.97 8.35 6.52
C SER A 5 -10.69 7.06 6.87
N ASN A 6 -10.28 5.92 6.30
CA ASN A 6 -10.94 4.66 6.57
C ASN A 6 -10.41 4.04 7.87
N SER A 7 -11.23 4.04 8.91
CA SER A 7 -10.89 3.55 10.24
C SER A 7 -11.35 2.12 10.53
N SER A 8 -12.07 1.47 9.61
CA SER A 8 -12.66 0.14 9.81
C SER A 8 -12.01 -0.95 8.96
N LEU A 9 -11.40 -0.59 7.84
CA LEU A 9 -10.80 -1.53 6.90
C LEU A 9 -9.43 -1.97 7.42
N THR A 10 -9.33 -3.23 7.83
CA THR A 10 -8.09 -3.84 8.31
C THR A 10 -7.31 -4.54 7.21
N THR A 11 -7.98 -5.04 6.17
CA THR A 11 -7.37 -5.76 5.05
C THR A 11 -7.80 -5.18 3.72
N LEU A 12 -6.82 -4.90 2.85
CA LEU A 12 -7.05 -4.43 1.48
C LEU A 12 -6.30 -5.31 0.49
N ASN A 13 -7.05 -6.02 -0.37
CA ASN A 13 -6.50 -6.84 -1.43
C ASN A 13 -6.72 -6.18 -2.79
N LEU A 14 -5.63 -5.80 -3.43
CA LEU A 14 -5.61 -5.18 -4.75
C LEU A 14 -4.75 -5.97 -5.74
N ASN A 15 -4.54 -7.27 -5.53
CA ASN A 15 -3.74 -8.10 -6.43
C ASN A 15 -4.24 -8.03 -7.89
N ARG A 16 -3.32 -8.03 -8.86
CA ARG A 16 -3.59 -8.13 -10.31
C ARG A 16 -4.42 -7.00 -10.92
N ASN A 17 -4.36 -5.79 -10.37
CA ASN A 17 -5.13 -4.63 -10.83
C ASN A 17 -4.37 -3.65 -11.73
N LYS A 18 -3.11 -3.94 -12.11
CA LYS A 18 -2.28 -3.04 -12.94
C LYS A 18 -2.18 -1.62 -12.37
N ILE A 19 -2.15 -1.48 -11.05
CA ILE A 19 -2.08 -0.18 -10.35
C ILE A 19 -0.96 0.72 -10.88
N GLY A 20 0.18 0.12 -11.25
CA GLY A 20 1.34 0.83 -11.76
C GLY A 20 2.00 1.70 -10.69
N SER A 21 2.99 2.48 -11.13
CA SER A 21 3.80 3.32 -10.25
C SER A 21 3.01 4.47 -9.61
N GLY A 22 2.13 5.13 -10.36
CA GLY A 22 1.33 6.26 -9.89
C GLY A 22 0.34 5.88 -8.79
N GLY A 23 -0.43 4.81 -8.98
CA GLY A 23 -1.38 4.34 -7.98
C GLY A 23 -0.70 3.82 -6.71
N ALA A 24 0.46 3.18 -6.84
CA ALA A 24 1.22 2.71 -5.68
C ALA A 24 1.81 3.86 -4.86
N LYS A 25 2.24 4.96 -5.49
CA LYS A 25 2.63 6.19 -4.77
C LYS A 25 1.46 6.77 -3.99
N TYR A 26 0.27 6.84 -4.60
CA TYR A 26 -0.94 7.31 -3.93
C TYR A 26 -1.28 6.44 -2.71
N ILE A 27 -1.25 5.11 -2.86
CA ILE A 27 -1.49 4.17 -1.75
C ILE A 27 -0.46 4.40 -0.64
N SER A 28 0.83 4.56 -0.98
CA SER A 28 1.90 4.80 0.01
C SER A 28 1.67 6.08 0.83
N GLN A 29 1.24 7.16 0.18
CA GLN A 29 0.91 8.41 0.85
C GLN A 29 -0.33 8.25 1.74
N ALA A 30 -1.33 7.50 1.26
CA ALA A 30 -2.54 7.24 2.03
C ALA A 30 -2.29 6.37 3.27
N LEU A 31 -1.32 5.45 3.20
CA LEU A 31 -0.93 4.63 4.36
C LEU A 31 -0.32 5.47 5.49
N GLN A 32 0.35 6.59 5.21
CA GLN A 32 0.97 7.41 6.27
C GLN A 32 -0.04 7.98 7.27
N SER A 33 -1.29 8.19 6.83
CA SER A 33 -2.37 8.71 7.67
C SER A 33 -3.42 7.66 8.03
N ASN A 34 -3.39 6.47 7.43
CA ASN A 34 -4.30 5.40 7.78
C ASN A 34 -3.79 4.65 9.03
N SER A 35 -4.64 4.59 10.06
CA SER A 35 -4.35 3.96 11.35
C SER A 35 -5.21 2.71 11.63
N ALA A 36 -5.77 2.08 10.60
CA ALA A 36 -6.63 0.90 10.75
C ALA A 36 -6.17 -0.29 9.91
N LEU A 37 -5.54 -0.04 8.75
CA LEU A 37 -5.10 -1.06 7.84
C LEU A 37 -3.91 -1.81 8.43
N THR A 38 -4.04 -3.13 8.51
CA THR A 38 -3.01 -4.05 9.00
C THR A 38 -2.44 -4.92 7.90
N CYS A 39 -3.20 -5.18 6.83
CA CYS A 39 -2.79 -6.01 5.71
C CYS A 39 -3.07 -5.34 4.36
N LEU A 40 -2.04 -5.24 3.51
CA LEU A 40 -2.13 -4.75 2.14
C LEU A 40 -1.51 -5.74 1.16
N CYS A 41 -2.32 -6.22 0.21
CA CYS A 41 -1.88 -7.11 -0.85
C CYS A 41 -1.88 -6.39 -2.21
N LEU A 42 -0.71 -6.33 -2.83
CA LEU A 42 -0.45 -5.65 -4.09
C LEU A 42 0.23 -6.56 -5.12
N ASP A 43 0.12 -7.88 -5.01
CA ASP A 43 0.76 -8.84 -5.93
C ASP A 43 0.39 -8.59 -7.40
N CYS A 44 1.36 -8.72 -8.32
CA CYS A 44 1.16 -8.59 -9.77
C CYS A 44 0.53 -7.25 -10.22
N ASN A 45 0.98 -6.11 -9.70
CA ASN A 45 0.43 -4.78 -10.02
C ASN A 45 1.31 -3.88 -10.88
N LYS A 46 2.47 -4.35 -11.34
CA LYS A 46 3.42 -3.58 -12.16
C LYS A 46 3.95 -2.33 -11.43
N ILE A 47 4.16 -2.46 -10.13
CA ILE A 47 4.69 -1.39 -9.26
C ILE A 47 6.21 -1.41 -9.41
N GLY A 48 6.73 -0.77 -10.46
CA GLY A 48 8.16 -0.82 -10.78
C GLY A 48 9.10 -0.50 -9.61
N LYS A 49 10.34 -0.99 -9.69
CA LYS A 49 11.33 -1.03 -8.60
C LYS A 49 11.56 0.30 -7.85
N ASP A 50 11.47 1.44 -8.53
CA ASP A 50 11.66 2.76 -7.91
C ASP A 50 10.56 3.08 -6.90
N VAL A 51 9.33 2.61 -7.15
CA VAL A 51 8.22 2.80 -6.22
C VAL A 51 8.32 1.88 -5.02
N VAL A 52 8.91 0.68 -5.17
CA VAL A 52 9.19 -0.19 -4.02
C VAL A 52 10.14 0.49 -3.04
N LYS A 53 11.18 1.19 -3.54
CA LYS A 53 12.07 2.01 -2.68
C LYS A 53 11.29 3.12 -1.99
N PHE A 54 10.41 3.80 -2.71
CA PHE A 54 9.55 4.83 -2.13
C PHE A 54 8.68 4.26 -0.99
N ILE A 55 7.96 3.15 -1.22
CA ILE A 55 7.15 2.48 -0.19
C ILE A 55 8.00 2.19 1.05
N SER A 56 9.22 1.66 0.88
CA SER A 56 10.11 1.33 1.99
C SER A 56 10.52 2.53 2.86
N GLN A 57 10.53 3.74 2.31
CA GLN A 57 10.87 4.96 3.06
C GLN A 57 9.72 5.45 3.94
N PHE A 58 8.47 5.12 3.60
CA PHE A 58 7.28 5.57 4.35
C PHE A 58 6.68 4.48 5.24
N LEU A 59 7.04 3.21 5.04
CA LEU A 59 6.63 2.14 5.95
C LEU A 59 6.97 2.41 7.43
N PRO A 60 8.13 2.98 7.80
CA PRO A 60 8.46 3.25 9.20
C PRO A 60 7.52 4.24 9.91
N SER A 61 6.78 5.08 9.18
CA SER A 61 5.82 6.02 9.77
C SER A 61 4.40 5.45 9.91
N ASN A 62 4.12 4.26 9.33
CA ASN A 62 2.87 3.55 9.56
C ASN A 62 3.07 2.48 10.65
N PHE A 63 2.34 2.62 11.75
CA PHE A 63 2.48 1.73 12.91
C PHE A 63 1.44 0.60 12.96
N THR A 64 0.52 0.52 12.00
CA THR A 64 -0.58 -0.46 12.00
C THR A 64 -0.41 -1.56 10.97
N LEU A 65 0.27 -1.27 9.86
CA LEU A 65 0.50 -2.19 8.76
C LEU A 65 1.56 -3.22 9.18
N THR A 66 1.11 -4.45 9.41
CA THR A 66 1.97 -5.58 9.79
C THR A 66 2.32 -6.46 8.58
N THR A 67 1.50 -6.42 7.53
CA THR A 67 1.66 -7.26 6.35
C THR A 67 1.57 -6.44 5.07
N LEU A 68 2.63 -6.49 4.26
CA LEU A 68 2.66 -5.92 2.91
C LEU A 68 3.14 -6.99 1.91
N ASN A 69 2.29 -7.32 0.95
CA ASN A 69 2.64 -8.25 -0.13
C ASN A 69 2.85 -7.51 -1.45
N LEU A 70 4.10 -7.45 -1.90
CA LEU A 70 4.52 -6.84 -3.18
C LEU A 70 5.04 -7.87 -4.20
N ARG A 71 4.71 -9.15 -4.05
CA ARG A 71 5.19 -10.20 -4.97
C ARG A 71 4.87 -9.85 -6.43
N ASN A 72 5.75 -10.24 -7.35
CA ASN A 72 5.56 -10.07 -8.79
C ASN A 72 5.28 -8.61 -9.25
N ASN A 73 5.94 -7.61 -8.63
CA ASN A 73 5.85 -6.20 -9.02
C ASN A 73 7.13 -5.61 -9.59
#